data_AF-A0A1G5SCI3-F1
#
_entry.id   AF-A0A1G5SCI3-F1
#
_cell.length_a   1.000
_cell.length_b   1.000
_cell.length_c   1.000
_cell.angle_alpha   90.00
_cell.angle_beta   90.00
_cell.angle_gamma   90.00
#
_symmetry.space_group_name_H-M   'P 1'
#
loop_
_entity.id
_entity.type
_entity.pdbx_description
1 polymer ?
#
loop_
_entity_poly.entity_id
_entity_poly.type
_entity_poly.pdbx_seq_one_letter_code
_entity_poly.pdbx_strand_id
1 'polypeptide(L)'
;MKSNQRLGLALSGGGFRASFYHLGVLARMAELGMLKHVESLSTVSGGSIVGAAYYLLLKNLLESKTDHEITDSDYVELVQELEKHFLSAVQKNLRMRTFANPLKNIRMIMPNYSRSDTIGELYEYHIYRPLINVGNRRIRMSDLLIQPRGVKQSFHPCDTVNGNPGRKHKVPVFMINAASLNSGHNWYFTAMSMGEIPPRNLTFRDIDKRDRYRRMRYDEITSRSPYFLLGNAVAASAGVPGIFPPMAISNLYKDRRVQLVDGGVYDNQGIASLLDLDCVCSDFIVSDASGQIDAIDKPRTDLLSVLFSSSSILMRRVREEIVNNLMQTQDKRVAYFHLTHGLPARKIDWAPSDKIEIEADYSTSQFNVSEEAQRALSKIRTDLDSFTDVEAGCLEADGYQMSKSELLKLKPYISSSSLQGNWQFSQYQPLLKAGDPKTVNQLEQGHYRFFKPLMYVIKRATGIKQSLGLLIVSLPVILSLFLILFLIHHVLENILGINIWKIITDQESFQQFMFEAAPTIYLFLVLFILSKTADVLLKGSGKWINIFYNVLRAPMKLITGLFVRIIFPVIFAIPINIYLYTVDRYFIKRMSSKK
;
A
#
# COMPACT_ATOMS: atom_id res chain seq x y z
N MET A 1 -6.83 37.36 14.54
CA MET A 1 -6.11 36.19 15.10
C MET A 1 -4.92 35.93 14.20
N LYS A 2 -3.66 35.94 14.71
CA LYS A 2 -2.54 35.37 13.95
C LYS A 2 -2.92 33.91 13.68
N SER A 3 -3.12 33.53 12.42
CA SER A 3 -3.52 32.16 12.06
C SER A 3 -2.50 31.19 12.65
N ASN A 4 -2.96 30.28 13.50
CA ASN A 4 -2.10 29.25 14.10
C ASN A 4 -1.56 28.40 12.95
N GLN A 5 -0.30 28.61 12.56
CA GLN A 5 0.30 27.90 11.43
C GLN A 5 0.49 26.45 11.85
N ARG A 6 -0.20 25.53 11.16
CA ARG A 6 -0.12 24.08 11.43
C ARG A 6 0.49 23.40 10.22
N LEU A 7 1.60 22.68 10.46
CA LEU A 7 2.29 21.89 9.45
C LEU A 7 1.66 20.50 9.34
N GLY A 8 1.11 20.20 8.16
CA GLY A 8 0.63 18.87 7.79
C GLY A 8 1.66 18.10 6.96
N LEU A 9 1.87 16.84 7.29
CA LEU A 9 2.67 15.89 6.53
C LEU A 9 1.75 14.83 5.92
N ALA A 10 1.79 14.68 4.60
CA ALA A 10 1.11 13.63 3.88
C ALA A 10 2.12 12.64 3.29
N LEU A 11 1.94 11.34 3.60
CA LEU A 11 2.71 10.23 3.05
C LEU A 11 1.77 9.30 2.27
N SER A 12 1.92 9.26 0.95
CA SER A 12 0.99 8.53 0.07
C SER A 12 1.70 7.66 -0.97
N GLY A 13 0.98 6.69 -1.55
CA GLY A 13 1.49 5.80 -2.58
C GLY A 13 1.51 4.32 -2.16
N GLY A 14 1.61 3.43 -3.14
CA GLY A 14 1.32 2.00 -2.96
C GLY A 14 2.48 1.15 -2.45
N GLY A 15 2.17 0.26 -1.50
CA GLY A 15 3.04 -0.85 -1.06
C GLY A 15 4.39 -0.41 -0.48
N PHE A 16 5.34 -1.34 -0.39
CA PHE A 16 6.63 -1.06 0.25
C PHE A 16 7.53 -0.11 -0.54
N ARG A 17 7.31 0.04 -1.85
CA ARG A 17 8.02 1.06 -2.64
C ARG A 17 7.81 2.46 -2.06
N ALA A 18 6.54 2.81 -1.82
CA ALA A 18 6.20 4.08 -1.21
C ALA A 18 6.75 4.18 0.22
N SER A 19 6.66 3.09 1.00
CA SER A 19 7.21 3.05 2.35
C SER A 19 8.70 3.42 2.41
N PHE A 20 9.54 2.81 1.58
CA PHE A 20 10.99 3.07 1.53
C PHE A 20 11.30 4.47 1.00
N TYR A 21 10.59 4.93 -0.02
CA TYR A 21 10.71 6.32 -0.48
C TYR A 21 10.45 7.32 0.65
N HIS A 22 9.37 7.11 1.43
CA HIS A 22 9.03 7.98 2.56
C HIS A 22 10.04 7.92 3.71
N LEU A 23 10.73 6.79 3.93
CA LEU A 23 11.82 6.72 4.92
C LEU A 23 12.95 7.69 4.57
N GLY A 24 13.31 7.79 3.29
CA GLY A 24 14.25 8.80 2.81
C GLY A 24 13.80 10.23 3.06
N VAL A 25 12.51 10.51 2.83
CA VAL A 25 11.90 11.83 3.08
C VAL A 25 11.92 12.16 4.57
N LEU A 26 11.54 11.21 5.44
CA LEU A 26 11.60 11.37 6.89
C LEU A 26 13.04 11.62 7.36
N ALA A 27 14.03 10.93 6.77
CA ALA A 27 15.44 11.15 7.07
C ALA A 27 15.88 12.59 6.73
N ARG A 28 15.47 13.09 5.56
CA ARG A 28 15.74 14.49 5.18
C ARG A 28 15.05 15.48 6.12
N MET A 29 13.79 15.23 6.47
CA MET A 29 13.05 16.07 7.40
C MET A 29 13.66 16.07 8.81
N ALA A 30 14.23 14.95 9.25
CA ALA A 30 14.94 14.85 10.53
C ALA A 30 16.17 15.76 10.55
N GLU A 31 17.01 15.70 9.52
CA GLU A 31 18.22 16.54 9.41
C GLU A 31 17.90 18.04 9.34
N LEU A 32 16.80 18.40 8.66
CA LEU A 32 16.32 19.77 8.59
C LEU A 32 15.61 20.23 9.88
N GLY A 33 15.44 19.34 10.87
CA GLY A 33 14.72 19.60 12.12
C GLY A 33 13.22 19.85 11.94
N MET A 34 12.63 19.43 10.82
CA MET A 34 11.22 19.70 10.47
C MET A 34 10.24 18.77 11.20
N LEU A 35 10.66 17.55 11.56
CA LEU A 35 9.76 16.54 12.13
C LEU A 35 9.10 16.99 13.45
N LYS A 36 9.80 17.77 14.29
CA LYS A 36 9.25 18.29 15.56
C LYS A 36 8.07 19.25 15.37
N HIS A 37 7.89 19.80 14.17
CA HIS A 37 6.86 20.78 13.86
C HIS A 37 5.59 20.17 13.29
N VAL A 38 5.59 18.88 12.94
CA VAL A 38 4.45 18.21 12.31
C VAL A 38 3.30 18.09 13.33
N GLU A 39 2.16 18.72 13.03
CA GLU A 39 0.95 18.67 13.87
C GLU A 39 -0.11 17.71 13.32
N SER A 40 0.03 17.29 12.09
CA SER A 40 -0.90 16.36 11.44
C SER A 40 -0.14 15.44 10.50
N LEU A 41 -0.33 14.13 10.67
CA LEU A 41 0.26 13.10 9.83
C LEU A 41 -0.87 12.36 9.12
N SER A 42 -1.01 12.61 7.82
CA SER A 42 -1.97 11.95 6.96
C SER A 42 -1.28 10.87 6.13
N THR A 43 -1.83 9.67 6.13
CA THR A 43 -1.22 8.55 5.43
C THR A 43 -2.20 7.78 4.56
N VAL A 44 -1.67 7.28 3.43
CA VAL A 44 -2.42 6.47 2.46
C VAL A 44 -1.56 5.28 2.03
N SER A 45 -2.17 4.09 1.99
CA SER A 45 -1.58 2.86 1.45
C SER A 45 -0.21 2.51 2.04
N GLY A 46 0.86 2.45 1.26
CA GLY A 46 2.23 2.21 1.72
C GLY A 46 2.71 3.24 2.74
N GLY A 47 2.31 4.50 2.57
CA GLY A 47 2.53 5.58 3.54
C GLY A 47 1.92 5.27 4.91
N SER A 48 0.78 4.56 4.95
CA SER A 48 0.14 4.12 6.21
C SER A 48 0.94 3.04 6.92
N ILE A 49 1.65 2.19 6.17
CA ILE A 49 2.46 1.11 6.73
C ILE A 49 3.69 1.67 7.46
N VAL A 50 4.47 2.51 6.77
CA VAL A 50 5.65 3.15 7.38
C VAL A 50 5.26 4.23 8.39
N GLY A 51 4.21 5.00 8.11
CA GLY A 51 3.75 6.08 8.98
C GLY A 51 3.27 5.58 10.34
N ALA A 52 2.63 4.40 10.39
CA ALA A 52 2.27 3.77 11.66
C ALA A 52 3.51 3.35 12.47
N ALA A 53 4.54 2.80 11.83
CA ALA A 53 5.79 2.43 12.50
C ALA A 53 6.54 3.67 13.02
N TYR A 54 6.65 4.72 12.19
CA TYR A 54 7.19 6.02 12.58
C TYR A 54 6.44 6.60 13.80
N TYR A 55 5.12 6.60 13.76
CA TYR A 55 4.30 7.17 14.83
C TYR A 55 4.47 6.42 16.17
N LEU A 56 4.64 5.09 16.14
CA LEU A 56 4.91 4.30 17.35
C LEU A 56 6.27 4.66 17.99
N LEU A 57 7.30 4.86 17.17
CA LEU A 57 8.59 5.34 17.68
C LEU A 57 8.52 6.77 18.21
N LEU A 58 7.78 7.65 17.51
CA LEU A 58 7.55 9.03 17.95
C LEU A 58 6.81 9.08 19.29
N LYS A 59 5.81 8.21 19.48
CA LYS A 59 5.14 8.02 20.77
C LYS A 59 6.16 7.67 21.87
N ASN A 60 7.02 6.68 21.63
CA ASN A 60 8.02 6.30 22.63
C ASN A 60 8.97 7.47 22.97
N LEU A 61 9.40 8.26 21.99
CA LEU A 61 10.22 9.45 22.21
C LEU A 61 9.49 10.49 23.09
N LEU A 62 8.28 10.87 22.71
CA LEU A 62 7.49 11.91 23.39
C LEU A 62 7.02 11.50 24.80
N GLU A 63 6.89 10.20 25.08
CA GLU A 63 6.47 9.68 26.38
C GLU A 63 7.66 9.36 27.31
N SER A 64 8.86 9.18 26.76
CA SER A 64 10.07 8.88 27.53
C SER A 64 10.84 10.12 27.96
N LYS A 65 10.87 11.18 27.13
CA LYS A 65 11.62 12.42 27.37
C LYS A 65 10.69 13.62 27.51
N THR A 66 11.00 14.53 28.44
CA THR A 66 10.28 15.80 28.57
C THR A 66 10.54 16.71 27.36
N ASP A 67 9.66 17.68 27.12
CA ASP A 67 9.75 18.56 25.94
C ASP A 67 11.07 19.35 25.85
N HIS A 68 11.75 19.60 26.96
CA HIS A 68 13.04 20.28 27.00
C HIS A 68 14.24 19.35 26.76
N GLU A 69 14.09 18.06 27.03
CA GLU A 69 15.16 17.05 26.84
C GLU A 69 15.23 16.56 25.39
N ILE A 70 14.16 16.73 24.61
CA ILE A 70 14.12 16.31 23.21
C ILE A 70 14.92 17.30 22.35
N THR A 71 15.72 16.73 21.46
CA THR A 71 16.58 17.44 20.51
C THR A 71 16.30 16.99 19.09
N ASP A 72 16.85 17.70 18.10
CA ASP A 72 16.73 17.30 16.70
C ASP A 72 17.52 15.99 16.41
N SER A 73 18.57 15.68 17.20
CA SER A 73 19.31 14.41 17.13
C SER A 73 18.42 13.20 17.45
N ASP A 74 17.48 13.35 18.39
CA ASP A 74 16.55 12.28 18.74
C ASP A 74 15.67 11.88 17.55
N TYR A 75 15.30 12.83 16.70
CA TYR A 75 14.52 12.55 15.48
C TYR A 75 15.38 11.84 14.43
N VAL A 76 16.67 12.16 14.33
CA VAL A 76 17.61 11.45 13.46
C VAL A 76 17.76 10.00 13.92
N GLU A 77 18.02 9.78 15.20
CA GLU A 77 18.15 8.44 15.80
C GLU A 77 16.87 7.62 15.63
N LEU A 78 15.70 8.24 15.84
CA LEU A 78 14.40 7.62 15.63
C LEU A 78 14.25 7.11 14.19
N VAL A 79 14.60 7.93 13.20
CA VAL A 79 14.47 7.54 11.78
C VAL A 79 15.51 6.48 11.40
N GLN A 80 16.71 6.50 11.99
CA GLN A 80 17.71 5.44 11.80
C GLN A 80 17.25 4.08 12.38
N GLU A 81 16.60 4.09 13.54
CA GLU A 81 15.98 2.90 14.10
C GLU A 81 14.88 2.38 13.16
N LEU A 82 14.05 3.29 12.65
CA LEU A 82 12.97 2.97 11.72
C LEU A 82 13.50 2.35 10.42
N GLU A 83 14.52 2.93 9.78
CA GLU A 83 15.19 2.42 8.57
C GLU A 83 15.59 0.95 8.75
N LYS A 84 16.36 0.67 9.81
CA LYS A 84 16.86 -0.68 10.12
C LYS A 84 15.74 -1.68 10.40
N HIS A 85 14.80 -1.29 11.26
CA HIS A 85 13.71 -2.18 11.69
C HIS A 85 12.76 -2.48 10.53
N PHE A 86 12.39 -1.46 9.77
CA PHE A 86 11.40 -1.59 8.69
C PHE A 86 11.91 -2.51 7.57
N LEU A 87 13.16 -2.34 7.12
CA LEU A 87 13.76 -3.24 6.14
C LEU A 87 13.76 -4.70 6.62
N SER A 88 14.19 -4.94 7.86
CA SER A 88 14.20 -6.28 8.46
C SER A 88 12.81 -6.91 8.53
N ALA A 89 11.77 -6.11 8.79
CA ALA A 89 10.39 -6.59 8.83
C ALA A 89 9.85 -6.91 7.42
N VAL A 90 10.11 -6.05 6.42
CA VAL A 90 9.67 -6.24 5.03
C VAL A 90 10.32 -7.45 4.37
N GLN A 91 11.60 -7.72 4.68
CA GLN A 91 12.34 -8.88 4.18
C GLN A 91 11.77 -10.24 4.66
N LYS A 92 10.74 -10.25 5.52
CA LYS A 92 9.99 -11.45 5.88
C LYS A 92 8.92 -11.84 4.85
N ASN A 93 8.72 -11.04 3.79
CA ASN A 93 7.78 -11.28 2.69
C ASN A 93 6.31 -11.44 3.16
N LEU A 94 5.71 -10.33 3.59
CA LEU A 94 4.38 -10.33 4.21
C LEU A 94 3.27 -10.77 3.25
N ARG A 95 3.39 -10.45 1.96
CA ARG A 95 2.47 -10.92 0.92
C ARG A 95 2.41 -12.43 0.88
N MET A 96 3.54 -13.12 0.70
CA MET A 96 3.54 -14.58 0.59
C MET A 96 3.10 -15.23 1.91
N ARG A 97 3.46 -14.65 3.06
CA ARG A 97 2.97 -15.11 4.37
C ARG A 97 1.47 -15.00 4.56
N THR A 98 0.79 -14.09 3.85
CA THR A 98 -0.68 -13.97 3.88
C THR A 98 -1.36 -15.26 3.40
N PHE A 99 -0.70 -15.98 2.49
CA PHE A 99 -1.20 -17.22 1.90
C PHE A 99 -0.57 -18.49 2.52
N ALA A 100 0.40 -18.33 3.42
CA ALA A 100 1.19 -19.45 3.95
C ALA A 100 0.47 -20.25 5.06
N ASN A 101 -0.57 -19.69 5.70
CA ASN A 101 -1.25 -20.35 6.82
C ASN A 101 -2.56 -21.03 6.36
N PRO A 102 -2.63 -22.36 6.30
CA PRO A 102 -3.80 -23.09 5.81
C PRO A 102 -5.05 -22.85 6.68
N LEU A 103 -4.90 -22.76 8.00
CA LEU A 103 -6.03 -22.53 8.91
C LEU A 103 -6.62 -21.12 8.74
N LYS A 104 -5.77 -20.10 8.59
CA LYS A 104 -6.23 -18.74 8.30
C LYS A 104 -6.88 -18.64 6.93
N ASN A 105 -6.35 -19.36 5.93
CA ASN A 105 -6.96 -19.42 4.61
C ASN A 105 -8.36 -20.04 4.65
N ILE A 106 -8.54 -21.12 5.42
CA ILE A 106 -9.86 -21.74 5.65
C ILE A 106 -10.78 -20.78 6.41
N ARG A 107 -10.25 -20.04 7.40
CA ARG A 107 -11.02 -19.05 8.17
C ARG A 107 -11.66 -17.97 7.30
N MET A 108 -11.11 -17.68 6.12
CA MET A 108 -11.66 -16.72 5.15
C MET A 108 -13.00 -17.15 4.53
N ILE A 109 -13.49 -18.37 4.82
CA ILE A 109 -14.87 -18.76 4.53
C ILE A 109 -15.86 -17.88 5.31
N MET A 110 -15.48 -17.48 6.53
CA MET A 110 -16.34 -16.65 7.37
C MET A 110 -16.46 -15.24 6.80
N PRO A 111 -17.67 -14.64 6.82
CA PRO A 111 -17.89 -13.33 6.22
C PRO A 111 -17.12 -12.20 6.91
N ASN A 112 -16.65 -12.38 8.15
CA ASN A 112 -15.99 -11.38 8.97
C ASN A 112 -14.45 -11.51 9.01
N TYR A 113 -13.86 -12.39 8.20
CA TYR A 113 -12.41 -12.55 8.13
C TYR A 113 -11.98 -12.73 6.68
N SER A 114 -10.93 -12.02 6.29
CA SER A 114 -10.49 -11.94 4.91
C SER A 114 -8.96 -11.87 4.82
N ARG A 115 -8.43 -11.88 3.59
CA ARG A 115 -6.99 -11.65 3.34
C ARG A 115 -6.52 -10.30 3.89
N SER A 116 -7.41 -9.31 3.95
CA SER A 116 -7.14 -7.98 4.50
C SER A 116 -6.98 -8.02 6.02
N ASP A 117 -7.69 -8.91 6.71
CA ASP A 117 -7.47 -9.16 8.14
C ASP A 117 -6.13 -9.85 8.38
N THR A 118 -5.82 -10.89 7.59
CA THR A 118 -4.55 -11.62 7.71
C THR A 118 -3.34 -10.73 7.48
N ILE A 119 -3.34 -9.88 6.43
CA ILE A 119 -2.21 -8.96 6.20
C ILE A 119 -2.12 -7.91 7.31
N GLY A 120 -3.24 -7.45 7.86
CA GLY A 120 -3.26 -6.56 9.03
C GLY A 120 -2.62 -7.19 10.27
N GLU A 121 -2.88 -8.48 10.52
CA GLU A 121 -2.21 -9.24 11.59
C GLU A 121 -0.71 -9.39 11.33
N LEU A 122 -0.28 -9.54 10.07
CA LEU A 122 1.13 -9.65 9.71
C LEU A 122 1.87 -8.31 9.86
N TYR A 123 1.26 -7.19 9.49
CA TYR A 123 1.80 -5.86 9.80
C TYR A 123 1.98 -5.68 11.30
N GLU A 124 0.94 -6.02 12.07
CA GLU A 124 0.98 -5.93 13.53
C GLU A 124 2.11 -6.79 14.11
N TYR A 125 2.21 -8.05 13.70
CA TYR A 125 3.18 -8.98 14.24
C TYR A 125 4.63 -8.66 13.86
N HIS A 126 4.88 -8.33 12.59
CA HIS A 126 6.25 -8.15 12.09
C HIS A 126 6.79 -6.72 12.18
N ILE A 127 5.91 -5.71 12.05
CA ILE A 127 6.30 -4.30 11.99
C ILE A 127 6.00 -3.60 13.32
N TYR A 128 4.77 -3.69 13.84
CA TYR A 128 4.35 -2.79 14.94
C TYR A 128 4.60 -3.34 16.33
N ARG A 129 4.41 -4.64 16.54
CA ARG A 129 4.54 -5.27 17.87
C ARG A 129 5.94 -5.10 18.48
N PRO A 130 7.05 -5.15 17.72
CA PRO A 130 8.36 -4.86 18.26
C PRO A 130 8.54 -3.41 18.76
N LEU A 131 7.68 -2.48 18.33
CA LEU A 131 7.82 -1.04 18.60
C LEU A 131 6.95 -0.55 19.76
N ILE A 132 6.05 -1.37 20.29
CA ILE A 132 5.16 -0.99 21.40
C ILE A 132 4.84 -2.19 22.30
N ASN A 133 4.90 -1.97 23.61
CA ASN A 133 4.53 -2.99 24.59
C ASN A 133 3.05 -2.87 24.97
N VAL A 134 2.25 -3.84 24.53
CA VAL A 134 0.84 -3.98 24.95
C VAL A 134 0.55 -5.39 25.49
N GLY A 135 1.54 -6.07 26.06
CA GLY A 135 1.37 -7.41 26.65
C GLY A 135 1.08 -8.50 25.61
N ASN A 136 -0.04 -9.23 25.75
CA ASN A 136 -0.47 -10.28 24.81
C ASN A 136 -1.66 -9.86 23.92
N ARG A 137 -2.26 -8.70 24.16
CA ARG A 137 -3.41 -8.21 23.36
C ARG A 137 -2.96 -7.61 22.03
N ARG A 138 -3.87 -7.50 21.06
CA ARG A 138 -3.63 -6.77 19.82
C ARG A 138 -3.53 -5.26 20.04
N ILE A 139 -2.85 -4.57 19.13
CA ILE A 139 -2.68 -3.10 19.17
C ILE A 139 -3.98 -2.43 18.73
N ARG A 140 -4.57 -1.64 19.63
CA ARG A 140 -5.77 -0.84 19.41
C ARG A 140 -5.38 0.54 18.91
N MET A 141 -6.25 1.17 18.13
CA MET A 141 -6.08 2.56 17.71
C MET A 141 -5.95 3.51 18.92
N SER A 142 -6.65 3.23 20.02
CA SER A 142 -6.55 3.99 21.28
C SER A 142 -5.17 3.91 21.94
N ASP A 143 -4.34 2.91 21.64
CA ASP A 143 -2.97 2.81 22.16
C ASP A 143 -2.04 3.87 21.54
N LEU A 144 -2.47 4.50 20.45
CA LEU A 144 -1.74 5.56 19.75
C LEU A 144 -1.93 6.94 20.38
N LEU A 145 -2.76 7.06 21.42
CA LEU A 145 -2.82 8.28 22.21
C LEU A 145 -1.44 8.53 22.84
N ILE A 146 -0.92 9.74 22.69
CA ILE A 146 0.38 10.14 23.24
C ILE A 146 0.12 11.02 24.46
N GLN A 147 0.68 10.63 25.60
CA GLN A 147 0.70 11.43 26.82
C GLN A 147 2.13 11.93 27.06
N PRO A 148 2.48 13.16 26.63
CA PRO A 148 3.85 13.62 26.70
C PRO A 148 4.42 13.59 28.12
N ARG A 149 5.68 13.20 28.25
CA ARG A 149 6.37 13.09 29.54
C ARG A 149 6.30 14.43 30.29
N GLY A 150 5.87 14.37 31.56
CA GLY A 150 5.77 15.53 32.44
C GLY A 150 4.42 16.26 32.39
N VAL A 151 3.53 15.96 31.44
CA VAL A 151 2.17 16.50 31.41
C VAL A 151 1.28 15.65 32.31
N LYS A 152 0.71 16.23 33.37
CA LYS A 152 -0.10 15.52 34.38
C LYS A 152 -1.58 15.39 33.98
N GLN A 153 -2.13 16.42 33.33
CA GLN A 153 -3.50 16.40 32.80
C GLN A 153 -3.60 15.58 31.52
N SER A 154 -4.82 15.17 31.16
CA SER A 154 -5.08 14.53 29.86
C SER A 154 -4.66 15.48 28.72
N PHE A 155 -3.85 14.97 27.80
CA PHE A 155 -3.32 15.74 26.70
C PHE A 155 -4.15 15.55 25.41
N HIS A 156 -4.51 16.66 24.76
CA HIS A 156 -5.11 16.64 23.42
C HIS A 156 -4.32 17.59 22.49
N PRO A 157 -3.82 17.13 21.33
CA PRO A 157 -2.98 17.95 20.45
C PRO A 157 -3.61 19.29 20.05
N CYS A 158 -4.91 19.30 19.78
CA CYS A 158 -5.62 20.51 19.32
C CYS A 158 -6.12 21.41 20.46
N ASP A 159 -5.89 21.06 21.72
CA ASP A 159 -6.25 21.93 22.85
C ASP A 159 -5.42 23.22 22.78
N THR A 160 -6.09 24.37 22.85
CA THR A 160 -5.46 25.69 22.65
C THR A 160 -4.61 26.14 23.82
N VAL A 161 -4.79 25.54 25.01
CA VAL A 161 -4.14 25.92 26.26
C VAL A 161 -3.11 24.87 26.67
N ASN A 162 -3.53 23.60 26.73
CA ASN A 162 -2.72 22.49 27.24
C ASN A 162 -2.18 21.56 26.14
N GLY A 163 -2.48 21.86 24.87
CA GLY A 163 -2.11 21.05 23.71
C GLY A 163 -0.78 21.45 23.06
N ASN A 164 -0.73 21.34 21.74
CA ASN A 164 0.44 21.67 20.93
C ASN A 164 0.93 23.13 21.03
N PRO A 165 0.10 24.18 21.21
CA PRO A 165 0.59 25.56 21.20
C PRO A 165 1.75 25.83 22.19
N GLY A 166 1.72 25.22 23.37
CA GLY A 166 2.75 25.39 24.40
C GLY A 166 3.99 24.49 24.26
N ARG A 167 4.04 23.62 23.25
CA ARG A 167 5.12 22.62 23.09
C ARG A 167 6.12 23.01 22.00
N LYS A 168 7.40 22.73 22.22
CA LYS A 168 8.44 22.78 21.20
C LYS A 168 8.36 21.58 20.27
N HIS A 169 8.07 20.40 20.81
CA HIS A 169 7.93 19.16 20.05
C HIS A 169 6.44 18.77 19.97
N LYS A 170 5.86 18.99 18.79
CA LYS A 170 4.43 18.81 18.55
C LYS A 170 4.06 17.34 18.56
N VAL A 171 2.84 17.05 19.03
CA VAL A 171 2.21 15.74 18.95
C VAL A 171 1.32 15.74 17.71
N PRO A 172 1.61 14.96 16.67
CA PRO A 172 0.79 14.95 15.46
C PRO A 172 -0.53 14.21 15.67
N VAL A 173 -1.61 14.71 15.08
CA VAL A 173 -2.83 13.93 14.88
C VAL A 173 -2.58 12.95 13.72
N PHE A 174 -2.56 11.65 14.03
CA PHE A 174 -2.34 10.61 13.03
C PHE A 174 -3.64 10.14 12.38
N MET A 175 -3.70 10.26 11.06
CA MET A 175 -4.87 9.98 10.23
C MET A 175 -4.51 8.93 9.17
N ILE A 176 -5.10 7.74 9.29
CA ILE A 176 -4.94 6.64 8.34
C ILE A 176 -6.16 6.66 7.41
N ASN A 177 -5.97 6.98 6.12
CA ASN A 177 -7.07 7.15 5.17
C ASN A 177 -7.45 5.86 4.44
N ALA A 178 -8.74 5.64 4.26
CA ALA A 178 -9.38 4.56 3.51
C ALA A 178 -10.59 5.13 2.74
N ALA A 179 -11.15 4.37 1.81
CA ALA A 179 -12.35 4.78 1.08
C ALA A 179 -13.52 3.84 1.36
N SER A 180 -14.70 4.40 1.64
CA SER A 180 -15.93 3.65 1.85
C SER A 180 -16.56 3.31 0.51
N LEU A 181 -16.62 2.02 0.14
CA LEU A 181 -17.34 1.58 -1.06
C LEU A 181 -18.85 1.79 -0.96
N ASN A 182 -19.38 1.90 0.27
CA ASN A 182 -20.80 2.06 0.51
C ASN A 182 -21.31 3.43 0.07
N SER A 183 -20.54 4.49 0.33
CA SER A 183 -20.92 5.88 0.12
C SER A 183 -20.06 6.60 -0.93
N GLY A 184 -18.85 6.10 -1.20
CA GLY A 184 -17.84 6.79 -2.01
C GLY A 184 -17.16 7.94 -1.28
N HIS A 185 -17.20 7.99 0.06
CA HIS A 185 -16.52 9.01 0.86
C HIS A 185 -15.19 8.54 1.45
N ASN A 186 -14.33 9.51 1.79
CA ASN A 186 -13.16 9.27 2.60
C ASN A 186 -13.57 8.80 3.99
N TRP A 187 -12.95 7.73 4.44
CA TRP A 187 -13.02 7.20 5.79
C TRP A 187 -11.62 7.27 6.38
N TYR A 188 -11.44 7.87 7.55
CA TYR A 188 -10.14 7.77 8.21
C TYR A 188 -10.24 7.29 9.65
N PHE A 189 -9.12 6.75 10.13
CA PHE A 189 -8.93 6.33 11.51
C PHE A 189 -7.96 7.28 12.21
N THR A 190 -8.32 7.68 13.43
CA THR A 190 -7.42 8.34 14.39
C THR A 190 -7.32 7.51 15.65
N ALA A 191 -6.46 7.93 16.58
CA ALA A 191 -6.33 7.29 17.89
C ALA A 191 -7.65 7.28 18.69
N MET A 192 -8.55 8.27 18.46
CA MET A 192 -9.80 8.42 19.21
C MET A 192 -11.05 8.02 18.44
N SER A 193 -11.02 8.03 17.10
CA SER A 193 -12.23 7.94 16.30
C SER A 193 -12.02 7.24 14.95
N MET A 194 -13.12 6.86 14.32
CA MET A 194 -13.14 6.44 12.92
C MET A 194 -14.45 6.84 12.24
N GLY A 195 -14.44 7.00 10.92
CA GLY A 195 -15.64 7.21 10.11
C GLY A 195 -15.44 8.19 8.97
N GLU A 196 -16.52 8.62 8.35
CA GLU A 196 -16.48 9.50 7.18
C GLU A 196 -16.37 10.97 7.57
N ILE A 197 -15.53 11.71 6.83
CA ILE A 197 -15.35 13.15 6.99
C ILE A 197 -16.70 13.86 6.73
N PRO A 198 -17.12 14.84 7.54
CA PRO A 198 -18.29 15.65 7.20
C PRO A 198 -18.09 16.45 5.89
N PRO A 199 -19.16 16.87 5.22
CA PRO A 199 -19.04 17.77 4.07
C PRO A 199 -18.30 19.05 4.45
N ARG A 200 -17.42 19.53 3.57
CA ARG A 200 -16.60 20.73 3.82
C ARG A 200 -17.43 22.00 4.02
N ASN A 201 -18.56 22.10 3.34
CA ASN A 201 -19.50 23.21 3.45
C ASN A 201 -20.91 22.80 2.97
N LEU A 202 -21.85 23.74 3.10
CA LEU A 202 -23.25 23.54 2.70
C LEU A 202 -23.39 23.25 1.20
N THR A 203 -22.58 23.85 0.33
CA THR A 203 -22.60 23.59 -1.12
C THR A 203 -22.21 22.15 -1.44
N PHE A 204 -21.13 21.64 -0.84
CA PHE A 204 -20.75 20.24 -0.99
C PHE A 204 -21.81 19.30 -0.41
N ARG A 205 -22.45 19.67 0.70
CA ARG A 205 -23.60 18.92 1.21
C ARG A 205 -24.81 18.98 0.27
N ASP A 206 -24.98 20.06 -0.48
CA ASP A 206 -26.06 20.18 -1.43
C ASP A 206 -25.83 19.27 -2.65
N ILE A 207 -24.60 19.25 -3.16
CA ILE A 207 -24.19 18.36 -4.26
C ILE A 207 -24.23 16.89 -3.81
N ASP A 208 -23.74 16.59 -2.61
CA ASP A 208 -23.65 15.24 -2.08
C ASP A 208 -24.85 14.84 -1.22
N LYS A 209 -25.84 14.21 -1.88
CA LYS A 209 -27.04 13.67 -1.24
C LYS A 209 -26.90 12.22 -0.76
N ARG A 210 -25.71 11.61 -0.85
CA ARG A 210 -25.51 10.22 -0.42
C ARG A 210 -25.58 10.07 1.10
N ASP A 211 -25.94 8.87 1.55
CA ASP A 211 -25.81 8.45 2.96
C ASP A 211 -24.36 8.63 3.40
N ARG A 212 -24.17 9.15 4.63
CA ARG A 212 -22.86 9.35 5.23
C ARG A 212 -22.74 8.60 6.55
N TYR A 213 -21.68 7.82 6.69
CA TYR A 213 -21.38 7.07 7.89
C TYR A 213 -20.58 7.94 8.87
N ARG A 214 -21.31 8.66 9.73
CA ARG A 214 -20.79 9.67 10.67
C ARG A 214 -19.52 9.19 11.41
N ARG A 215 -18.49 10.03 11.44
CA ARG A 215 -17.33 9.86 12.35
C ARG A 215 -17.78 9.74 13.81
N MET A 216 -17.24 8.75 14.51
CA MET A 216 -17.58 8.45 15.90
C MET A 216 -16.33 8.13 16.70
N ARG A 217 -16.31 8.51 17.98
CA ARG A 217 -15.25 8.09 18.90
C ARG A 217 -15.41 6.62 19.26
N TYR A 218 -14.31 5.96 19.62
CA TYR A 218 -14.35 4.54 19.97
C TYR A 218 -15.16 4.25 21.24
N ASP A 219 -15.20 5.19 22.20
CA ASP A 219 -15.98 5.09 23.44
C ASP A 219 -17.49 5.27 23.23
N GLU A 220 -17.93 5.86 22.10
CA GLU A 220 -19.34 5.92 21.70
C GLU A 220 -19.87 4.56 21.18
N ILE A 221 -18.99 3.59 20.91
CA ILE A 221 -19.38 2.31 20.31
C ILE A 221 -19.93 1.36 21.37
N THR A 222 -21.23 1.09 21.31
CA THR A 222 -21.93 0.15 22.21
C THR A 222 -22.31 -1.17 21.54
N SER A 223 -22.35 -1.22 20.21
CA SER A 223 -22.82 -2.36 19.42
C SER A 223 -21.81 -3.49 19.26
N ARG A 224 -20.55 -3.24 19.60
CA ARG A 224 -19.41 -4.18 19.52
C ARG A 224 -18.31 -3.69 20.46
N SER A 225 -17.21 -4.44 20.53
CA SER A 225 -16.05 -4.00 21.31
C SER A 225 -15.63 -2.57 20.92
N PRO A 226 -15.43 -1.66 21.89
CA PRO A 226 -15.26 -0.22 21.66
C PRO A 226 -13.82 0.12 21.24
N TYR A 227 -13.33 -0.54 20.19
CA TYR A 227 -12.01 -0.30 19.63
C TYR A 227 -11.93 -0.77 18.18
N PHE A 228 -10.96 -0.20 17.46
CA PHE A 228 -10.45 -0.72 16.21
C PHE A 228 -8.97 -1.04 16.34
N LEU A 229 -8.45 -1.91 15.47
CA LEU A 229 -7.09 -2.43 15.59
C LEU A 229 -6.18 -1.74 14.57
N LEU A 230 -4.97 -1.36 14.99
CA LEU A 230 -4.02 -0.64 14.13
C LEU A 230 -3.71 -1.41 12.85
N GLY A 231 -3.41 -2.71 12.97
CA GLY A 231 -3.12 -3.56 11.81
C GLY A 231 -4.28 -3.60 10.81
N ASN A 232 -5.53 -3.59 11.28
CA ASN A 232 -6.70 -3.57 10.41
C ASN A 232 -6.94 -2.18 9.78
N ALA A 233 -6.65 -1.08 10.50
CA ALA A 233 -6.74 0.27 9.94
C ALA A 233 -5.75 0.48 8.80
N VAL A 234 -4.49 0.07 9.02
CA VAL A 234 -3.46 0.11 7.97
C VAL A 234 -3.83 -0.81 6.81
N ALA A 235 -4.32 -2.03 7.08
CA ALA A 235 -4.73 -2.94 6.01
C ALA A 235 -5.94 -2.43 5.21
N ALA A 236 -6.87 -1.70 5.83
CA ALA A 236 -7.94 -1.01 5.09
C ALA A 236 -7.35 0.06 4.16
N SER A 237 -6.40 0.85 4.66
CA SER A 237 -5.72 1.90 3.91
C SER A 237 -4.84 1.38 2.77
N ALA A 238 -4.22 0.21 2.92
CA ALA A 238 -3.36 -0.45 1.93
C ALA A 238 -4.09 -1.53 1.11
N GLY A 239 -5.41 -1.63 1.25
CA GLY A 239 -6.24 -2.65 0.61
C GLY A 239 -6.48 -2.35 -0.87
N VAL A 240 -5.44 -2.49 -1.71
CA VAL A 240 -5.52 -2.22 -3.15
C VAL A 240 -6.61 -3.08 -3.81
N PRO A 241 -7.59 -2.47 -4.50
CA PRO A 241 -8.65 -3.20 -5.19
C PRO A 241 -8.12 -4.28 -6.14
N GLY A 242 -8.75 -5.45 -6.14
CA GLY A 242 -8.40 -6.59 -6.99
C GLY A 242 -7.34 -7.53 -6.41
N ILE A 243 -6.48 -7.06 -5.51
CA ILE A 243 -5.49 -7.92 -4.81
C ILE A 243 -6.06 -8.37 -3.46
N PHE A 244 -6.54 -7.41 -2.67
CA PHE A 244 -7.14 -7.65 -1.37
C PHE A 244 -8.65 -7.40 -1.41
N PRO A 245 -9.47 -8.24 -0.76
CA PRO A 245 -10.89 -7.96 -0.59
C PRO A 245 -11.08 -6.69 0.27
N PRO A 246 -12.18 -5.94 0.13
CA PRO A 246 -12.45 -4.82 1.02
C PRO A 246 -12.45 -5.24 2.49
N MET A 247 -11.90 -4.39 3.36
CA MET A 247 -11.91 -4.56 4.81
C MET A 247 -13.33 -4.27 5.34
N ALA A 248 -13.95 -5.27 5.94
CA ALA A 248 -15.33 -5.15 6.40
C ALA A 248 -15.42 -4.70 7.86
N ILE A 249 -16.21 -3.67 8.11
CA ILE A 249 -16.64 -3.29 9.46
C ILE A 249 -18.11 -3.67 9.63
N SER A 250 -18.32 -4.73 10.40
CA SER A 250 -19.66 -5.25 10.72
C SER A 250 -20.13 -4.77 12.10
N ASN A 251 -21.44 -4.75 12.31
CA ASN A 251 -22.10 -4.44 13.58
C ASN A 251 -21.70 -3.07 14.16
N LEU A 252 -21.35 -2.11 13.30
CA LEU A 252 -21.11 -0.72 13.69
C LEU A 252 -22.36 0.15 13.44
N TYR A 253 -23.06 -0.13 12.36
CA TYR A 253 -24.31 0.52 11.98
C TYR A 253 -25.39 -0.54 11.83
N LYS A 254 -26.60 -0.24 12.31
CA LYS A 254 -27.74 -1.16 12.23
C LYS A 254 -28.01 -1.52 10.77
N ASP A 255 -28.07 -2.82 10.47
CA ASP A 255 -28.35 -3.38 9.14
C ASP A 255 -27.41 -2.91 8.01
N ARG A 256 -26.24 -2.37 8.35
CA ARG A 256 -25.25 -1.90 7.37
C ARG A 256 -23.88 -2.50 7.68
N ARG A 257 -23.19 -2.93 6.62
CA ARG A 257 -21.82 -3.43 6.68
C ARG A 257 -20.95 -2.51 5.83
N VAL A 258 -20.03 -1.81 6.48
CA VAL A 258 -19.10 -0.90 5.81
C VAL A 258 -17.99 -1.73 5.16
N GLN A 259 -17.62 -1.39 3.94
CA GLN A 259 -16.59 -2.03 3.13
C GLN A 259 -15.55 -0.98 2.76
N LEU A 260 -14.36 -1.11 3.34
CA LEU A 260 -13.27 -0.17 3.15
C LEU A 260 -12.25 -0.70 2.17
N VAL A 261 -11.76 0.17 1.30
CA VAL A 261 -10.65 -0.09 0.37
C VAL A 261 -9.57 0.97 0.55
N ASP A 262 -8.48 0.81 -0.19
CA ASP A 262 -7.37 1.75 -0.21
C ASP A 262 -7.83 3.20 -0.31
N GLY A 263 -7.30 4.06 0.56
CA GLY A 263 -7.65 5.48 0.63
C GLY A 263 -7.32 6.23 -0.67
N GLY A 264 -6.38 5.71 -1.44
CA GLY A 264 -5.98 6.26 -2.73
C GLY A 264 -7.09 6.24 -3.77
N VAL A 265 -8.17 5.45 -3.58
CA VAL A 265 -9.37 5.50 -4.42
C VAL A 265 -10.13 6.83 -4.29
N TYR A 266 -10.06 7.46 -3.11
CA TYR A 266 -10.69 8.77 -2.87
C TYR A 266 -9.68 9.92 -3.02
N ASP A 267 -8.53 9.80 -2.35
CA ASP A 267 -7.46 10.81 -2.36
C ASP A 267 -6.11 10.11 -2.26
N ASN A 268 -5.41 10.05 -3.39
CA ASN A 268 -4.12 9.38 -3.51
C ASN A 268 -2.93 10.22 -3.06
N GLN A 269 -3.17 11.37 -2.43
CA GLN A 269 -2.15 12.24 -1.85
C GLN A 269 -2.34 12.42 -0.35
N GLY A 270 -3.50 12.05 0.21
CA GLY A 270 -3.82 12.22 1.63
C GLY A 270 -4.00 13.68 2.07
N ILE A 271 -4.24 14.60 1.12
CA ILE A 271 -4.41 16.03 1.36
C ILE A 271 -5.76 16.34 2.03
N ALA A 272 -6.81 15.60 1.67
CA ALA A 272 -8.19 15.87 2.07
C ALA A 272 -8.38 15.87 3.60
N SER A 273 -7.68 14.99 4.33
CA SER A 273 -7.73 14.94 5.79
C SER A 273 -6.89 16.02 6.47
N LEU A 274 -5.84 16.54 5.82
CA LEU A 274 -5.10 17.72 6.30
C LEU A 274 -5.93 19.01 6.23
N LEU A 275 -7.02 18.99 5.46
CA LEU A 275 -7.98 20.08 5.33
C LEU A 275 -9.24 19.87 6.18
N ASP A 276 -9.27 18.86 7.07
CA ASP A 276 -10.39 18.64 7.97
C ASP A 276 -10.53 19.78 8.98
N LEU A 277 -11.76 20.24 9.23
CA LEU A 277 -12.09 21.38 10.09
C LEU A 277 -11.59 21.21 11.53
N ASP A 278 -11.50 19.99 12.04
CA ASP A 278 -11.02 19.73 13.40
C ASP A 278 -9.50 19.99 13.54
N CYS A 279 -8.76 19.85 12.45
CA CYS A 279 -7.29 19.82 12.44
C CYS A 279 -6.67 20.57 11.25
N VAL A 280 -7.30 21.65 10.78
CA VAL A 280 -6.92 22.34 9.54
C VAL A 280 -5.44 22.72 9.53
N CYS A 281 -4.71 22.19 8.55
CA CYS A 281 -3.35 22.58 8.25
C CYS A 281 -3.32 23.81 7.35
N SER A 282 -2.23 24.56 7.45
CA SER A 282 -1.99 25.76 6.66
C SER A 282 -0.68 25.70 5.87
N ASP A 283 0.21 24.79 6.24
CA ASP A 283 1.46 24.50 5.54
C ASP A 283 1.53 23.00 5.31
N PHE A 284 2.03 22.58 4.15
CA PHE A 284 1.86 21.21 3.67
C PHE A 284 3.18 20.66 3.16
N ILE A 285 3.53 19.46 3.61
CA ILE A 285 4.54 18.62 2.98
C ILE A 285 3.80 17.41 2.41
N VAL A 286 3.80 17.29 1.09
CA VAL A 286 3.11 16.23 0.37
C VAL A 286 4.14 15.35 -0.33
N SER A 287 4.43 14.21 0.29
CA SER A 287 5.29 13.17 -0.26
C SER A 287 4.44 12.16 -1.04
N ASP A 288 4.53 12.20 -2.37
CA ASP A 288 3.67 11.44 -3.27
C ASP A 288 4.43 10.33 -4.03
N ALA A 289 4.45 9.14 -3.43
CA ALA A 289 5.07 7.96 -4.02
C ALA A 289 4.09 7.10 -4.85
N SER A 290 2.99 7.71 -5.31
CA SER A 290 1.98 7.02 -6.10
C SER A 290 2.49 6.63 -7.48
N GLY A 291 2.10 5.44 -7.95
CA GLY A 291 2.37 5.01 -9.32
C GLY A 291 1.78 6.00 -10.32
N GLN A 292 2.58 6.41 -11.28
CA GLN A 292 2.13 7.18 -12.44
C GLN A 292 2.09 6.27 -13.65
N ILE A 293 1.08 6.45 -14.49
CA ILE A 293 0.90 5.67 -15.72
C ILE A 293 1.81 6.29 -16.77
N ASP A 294 2.65 5.46 -17.39
CA ASP A 294 3.42 5.86 -18.56
C ASP A 294 2.49 6.08 -19.76
N ALA A 295 2.82 7.03 -20.62
CA ALA A 295 2.23 7.09 -21.96
C ALA A 295 2.53 5.77 -22.70
N ILE A 296 1.50 5.16 -23.29
CA ILE A 296 1.61 3.91 -24.05
C ILE A 296 1.37 4.22 -25.52
N ASP A 297 2.37 3.98 -26.37
CA ASP A 297 2.31 4.28 -27.80
C ASP A 297 1.21 3.47 -28.52
N LYS A 298 0.96 2.24 -28.07
CA LYS A 298 -0.03 1.31 -28.63
C LYS A 298 -0.90 0.73 -27.50
N PRO A 299 -1.95 1.43 -27.06
CA PRO A 299 -2.80 0.96 -25.98
C PRO A 299 -3.55 -0.31 -26.38
N ARG A 300 -3.75 -1.22 -25.42
CA ARG A 300 -4.60 -2.39 -25.62
C ARG A 300 -6.07 -1.97 -25.66
N THR A 301 -6.83 -2.58 -26.56
CA THR A 301 -8.23 -2.25 -26.83
C THR A 301 -9.22 -3.30 -26.34
N ASP A 302 -8.74 -4.36 -25.66
CA ASP A 302 -9.63 -5.34 -25.04
C ASP A 302 -10.42 -4.73 -23.87
N LEU A 303 -11.62 -5.26 -23.63
CA LEU A 303 -12.58 -4.73 -22.65
C LEU A 303 -11.95 -4.48 -21.26
N LEU A 304 -11.14 -5.42 -20.77
CA LEU A 304 -10.53 -5.31 -19.46
C LEU A 304 -9.46 -4.21 -19.44
N SER A 305 -8.59 -4.17 -20.44
CA SER A 305 -7.57 -3.12 -20.58
C SER A 305 -8.17 -1.72 -20.71
N VAL A 306 -9.29 -1.58 -21.44
CA VAL A 306 -10.00 -0.30 -21.57
C VAL A 306 -10.58 0.13 -20.23
N LEU A 307 -11.29 -0.74 -19.51
CA LEU A 307 -11.85 -0.42 -18.20
C LEU A 307 -10.78 -0.01 -17.18
N PHE A 308 -9.65 -0.72 -17.13
CA PHE A 308 -8.52 -0.35 -16.27
C PHE A 308 -7.89 0.98 -16.69
N SER A 309 -7.63 1.19 -17.98
CA SER A 309 -7.06 2.42 -18.51
C SER A 309 -7.96 3.62 -18.21
N SER A 310 -9.26 3.52 -18.46
CA SER A 310 -10.23 4.59 -18.19
C SER A 310 -10.29 4.95 -16.71
N SER A 311 -10.36 3.96 -15.81
CA SER A 311 -10.32 4.21 -14.37
C SER A 311 -9.02 4.91 -13.97
N SER A 312 -7.90 4.51 -14.55
CA SER A 312 -6.59 5.03 -14.18
C SER A 312 -6.38 6.47 -14.71
N ILE A 313 -6.94 6.82 -15.88
CA ILE A 313 -6.99 8.19 -16.41
C ILE A 313 -7.80 9.11 -15.48
N LEU A 314 -8.98 8.66 -15.02
CA LEU A 314 -9.79 9.43 -14.08
C LEU A 314 -9.05 9.69 -12.76
N MET A 315 -8.43 8.65 -12.20
CA MET A 315 -7.64 8.78 -10.97
C MET A 315 -6.45 9.73 -11.14
N ARG A 316 -5.76 9.67 -12.29
CA ARG A 316 -4.66 10.61 -12.61
C ARG A 316 -5.15 12.05 -12.64
N ARG A 317 -6.26 12.32 -13.33
CA ARG A 317 -6.83 13.67 -13.40
C ARG A 317 -7.22 14.18 -12.01
N VAL A 318 -7.89 13.36 -11.19
CA VAL A 318 -8.26 13.74 -9.82
C VAL A 318 -7.02 14.11 -9.00
N ARG A 319 -5.95 13.31 -9.09
CA ARG A 319 -4.66 13.57 -8.43
C ARG A 319 -4.05 14.91 -8.86
N GLU A 320 -4.04 15.20 -10.16
CA GLU A 320 -3.52 16.46 -10.72
C GLU A 320 -4.32 17.66 -10.20
N GLU A 321 -5.65 17.59 -10.24
CA GLU A 321 -6.52 18.68 -9.79
C GLU A 321 -6.43 18.94 -8.28
N ILE A 322 -6.27 17.91 -7.44
CA ILE A 322 -6.12 18.09 -5.99
C ILE A 322 -4.83 18.87 -5.68
N VAL A 323 -3.70 18.49 -6.29
CA VAL A 323 -2.43 19.21 -6.08
C VAL A 323 -2.46 20.60 -6.71
N ASN A 324 -3.00 20.74 -7.92
CA ASN A 324 -3.13 22.06 -8.56
C ASN A 324 -3.94 23.02 -7.69
N ASN A 325 -5.06 22.56 -7.13
CA ASN A 325 -5.87 23.36 -6.20
C ASN A 325 -5.08 23.72 -4.93
N LEU A 326 -4.37 22.76 -4.33
CA LEU A 326 -3.56 23.03 -3.15
C LEU A 326 -2.46 24.08 -3.44
N MET A 327 -1.76 23.95 -4.57
CA MET A 327 -0.72 24.90 -4.99
C MET A 327 -1.28 26.29 -5.25
N GLN A 328 -2.43 26.39 -5.93
CA GLN A 328 -3.06 27.67 -6.23
C GLN A 328 -3.61 28.36 -4.97
N THR A 329 -4.07 27.60 -3.98
CA THR A 329 -4.70 28.14 -2.77
C THR A 329 -3.72 28.40 -1.62
N GLN A 330 -2.60 27.67 -1.56
CA GLN A 330 -1.65 27.73 -0.44
C GLN A 330 -0.24 28.23 -0.86
N ASP A 331 0.00 28.49 -2.15
CA ASP A 331 1.23 29.08 -2.72
C ASP A 331 2.54 28.54 -2.07
N LYS A 332 3.43 29.42 -1.61
CA LYS A 332 4.77 29.12 -1.03
C LYS A 332 4.74 28.32 0.28
N ARG A 333 3.57 27.83 0.70
CA ARG A 333 3.37 27.06 1.93
C ARG A 333 3.24 25.56 1.66
N VAL A 334 3.56 25.12 0.45
CA VAL A 334 3.52 23.73 0.04
C VAL A 334 4.89 23.27 -0.44
N ALA A 335 5.37 22.16 0.11
CA ALA A 335 6.45 21.35 -0.44
C ALA A 335 5.82 20.10 -1.04
N TYR A 336 5.94 19.92 -2.37
CA TYR A 336 5.40 18.76 -3.08
C TYR A 336 6.46 18.14 -3.96
N PHE A 337 6.60 16.83 -3.86
CA PHE A 337 7.53 16.04 -4.64
C PHE A 337 6.95 14.64 -4.85
N HIS A 338 7.32 14.01 -5.97
CA HIS A 338 6.76 12.74 -6.38
C HIS A 338 7.79 11.87 -7.11
N LEU A 339 7.59 10.54 -7.11
CA LEU A 339 8.55 9.55 -7.65
C LEU A 339 8.98 9.72 -9.12
N THR A 340 8.31 10.54 -9.92
CA THR A 340 8.65 10.83 -11.32
C THR A 340 9.18 12.25 -11.51
N HIS A 341 9.42 12.99 -10.43
CA HIS A 341 9.94 14.35 -10.49
C HIS A 341 11.29 14.39 -11.22
N GLY A 342 11.46 15.37 -12.10
CA GLY A 342 12.66 15.53 -12.93
C GLY A 342 12.77 14.60 -14.13
N LEU A 343 11.83 13.66 -14.33
CA LEU A 343 11.75 12.88 -15.57
C LEU A 343 11.14 13.74 -16.70
N PRO A 344 11.69 13.69 -17.92
CA PRO A 344 11.18 14.50 -19.02
C PRO A 344 9.84 13.98 -19.56
N ALA A 345 8.99 14.90 -20.00
CA ALA A 345 7.80 14.61 -20.79
C ALA A 345 8.11 14.72 -22.28
N ARG A 346 7.40 13.96 -23.11
CA ARG A 346 7.54 13.99 -24.58
C ARG A 346 6.26 14.56 -25.19
N LYS A 347 6.41 15.57 -26.02
CA LYS A 347 5.36 16.11 -26.87
C LYS A 347 5.59 15.59 -28.29
N ILE A 348 4.65 14.76 -28.75
CA ILE A 348 4.74 14.05 -30.03
C ILE A 348 3.91 14.84 -31.05
N ASP A 349 4.52 15.21 -32.17
CA ASP A 349 3.86 15.94 -33.26
C ASP A 349 3.05 14.99 -34.18
N TRP A 350 2.14 15.55 -34.99
CA TRP A 350 1.36 14.76 -35.96
C TRP A 350 2.06 14.68 -37.32
N ALA A 351 1.92 13.54 -38.00
CA ALA A 351 2.46 13.37 -39.35
C ALA A 351 1.97 14.48 -40.30
N PRO A 352 2.85 15.08 -41.12
CA PRO A 352 4.15 14.55 -41.56
C PRO A 352 5.36 14.96 -40.69
N SER A 353 5.15 15.66 -39.58
CA SER A 353 6.22 16.02 -38.65
C SER A 353 6.41 14.87 -37.65
N ASP A 354 7.52 14.14 -37.74
CA ASP A 354 7.92 13.12 -36.74
C ASP A 354 8.71 13.74 -35.57
N LYS A 355 8.52 15.04 -35.31
CA LYS A 355 9.24 15.73 -34.23
C LYS A 355 8.72 15.27 -32.87
N ILE A 356 9.67 14.89 -32.01
CA ILE A 356 9.42 14.64 -30.59
C ILE A 356 10.12 15.76 -29.82
N GLU A 357 9.35 16.69 -29.28
CA GLU A 357 9.85 17.72 -28.38
C GLU A 357 9.95 17.14 -26.96
N ILE A 358 11.08 17.38 -26.30
CA ILE A 358 11.29 16.97 -24.91
C ILE A 358 11.02 18.18 -24.03
N GLU A 359 9.98 18.11 -23.20
CA GLU A 359 9.68 19.11 -22.18
C GLU A 359 10.42 18.71 -20.89
N ALA A 360 11.36 19.56 -20.47
CA ALA A 360 12.21 19.33 -19.29
C ALA A 360 12.37 20.62 -18.47
N ASP A 361 11.31 21.05 -17.78
CA ASP A 361 11.38 22.17 -16.84
C ASP A 361 12.21 21.85 -15.58
N TYR A 362 12.31 20.55 -15.26
CA TYR A 362 13.06 20.02 -14.14
C TYR A 362 13.86 18.80 -14.59
N SER A 363 15.06 18.61 -14.01
CA SER A 363 15.94 17.49 -14.33
C SER A 363 16.33 16.74 -13.06
N THR A 364 16.42 15.42 -13.16
CA THR A 364 16.90 14.54 -12.07
C THR A 364 18.31 14.90 -11.58
N SER A 365 19.12 15.55 -12.42
CA SER A 365 20.44 16.06 -12.07
C SER A 365 20.42 17.08 -10.92
N GLN A 366 19.32 17.84 -10.75
CA GLN A 366 19.15 18.84 -9.69
C GLN A 366 19.18 18.22 -8.29
N PHE A 367 18.82 16.94 -8.18
CA PHE A 367 18.86 16.18 -6.94
C PHE A 367 19.83 14.99 -7.03
N ASN A 368 20.82 15.02 -7.93
CA ASN A 368 21.89 14.02 -8.04
C ASN A 368 21.41 12.56 -8.27
N VAL A 369 20.39 12.35 -9.11
CA VAL A 369 19.97 11.01 -9.56
C VAL A 369 20.00 10.98 -11.09
N SER A 370 20.52 9.91 -11.69
CA SER A 370 20.49 9.75 -13.16
C SER A 370 19.06 9.52 -13.65
N GLU A 371 18.76 9.90 -14.89
CA GLU A 371 17.41 9.74 -15.44
C GLU A 371 17.02 8.26 -15.54
N GLU A 372 17.96 7.39 -15.91
CA GLU A 372 17.76 5.94 -16.01
C GLU A 372 17.45 5.34 -14.64
N ALA A 373 18.19 5.76 -13.61
CA ALA A 373 17.95 5.32 -12.24
C ALA A 373 16.57 5.79 -11.74
N GLN A 374 16.21 7.06 -11.97
CA GLN A 374 14.90 7.59 -11.59
C GLN A 374 13.76 6.85 -12.29
N ARG A 375 13.92 6.57 -13.58
CA ARG A 375 12.93 5.84 -14.38
C ARG A 375 12.78 4.41 -13.86
N ALA A 376 13.87 3.72 -13.53
CA ALA A 376 13.82 2.39 -12.93
C ALA A 376 13.12 2.39 -11.55
N LEU A 377 13.47 3.34 -10.67
CA LEU A 377 12.86 3.51 -9.34
C LEU A 377 11.35 3.73 -9.41
N SER A 378 10.90 4.62 -10.30
CA SER A 378 9.48 4.93 -10.50
C SER A 378 8.64 3.71 -10.91
N LYS A 379 9.28 2.72 -11.54
CA LYS A 379 8.69 1.48 -12.05
C LYS A 379 8.78 0.29 -11.11
N ILE A 380 9.50 0.41 -10.00
CA ILE A 380 9.51 -0.64 -8.98
C ILE A 380 8.07 -0.97 -8.58
N ARG A 381 7.79 -2.24 -8.35
CA ARG A 381 6.45 -2.73 -8.01
C ARG A 381 5.96 -2.15 -6.68
N THR A 382 4.66 -1.89 -6.59
CA THR A 382 3.96 -1.46 -5.36
C THR A 382 3.52 -2.65 -4.50
N ASP A 383 4.34 -3.70 -4.45
CA ASP A 383 3.98 -4.98 -3.82
C ASP A 383 4.30 -5.02 -2.32
N LEU A 384 3.79 -6.04 -1.62
CA LEU A 384 4.05 -6.34 -0.21
C LEU A 384 4.99 -7.55 -0.03
N ASP A 385 5.78 -7.86 -1.05
CA ASP A 385 6.79 -8.91 -1.03
C ASP A 385 8.12 -8.41 -0.41
N SER A 386 9.17 -9.22 -0.48
CA SER A 386 10.48 -8.86 0.06
C SER A 386 11.23 -7.88 -0.86
N PHE A 387 11.87 -6.88 -0.25
CA PHE A 387 12.75 -5.92 -0.93
C PHE A 387 14.20 -6.20 -0.59
N THR A 388 15.08 -6.09 -1.58
CA THR A 388 16.53 -6.19 -1.37
C THR A 388 17.07 -4.89 -0.76
N ASP A 389 18.27 -4.93 -0.17
CA ASP A 389 18.92 -3.72 0.34
C ASP A 389 19.12 -2.67 -0.76
N VAL A 390 19.41 -3.11 -2.00
CA VAL A 390 19.57 -2.21 -3.16
C VAL A 390 18.25 -1.53 -3.50
N GLU A 391 17.13 -2.26 -3.57
CA GLU A 391 15.84 -1.65 -3.88
C GLU A 391 15.40 -0.68 -2.79
N ALA A 392 15.45 -1.13 -1.53
CA ALA A 392 15.05 -0.32 -0.38
C ALA A 392 15.93 0.92 -0.23
N GLY A 393 17.25 0.73 -0.22
CA GLY A 393 18.21 1.81 -0.03
C GLY A 393 18.25 2.79 -1.20
N CYS A 394 18.06 2.34 -2.46
CA CYS A 394 17.94 3.29 -3.57
C CYS A 394 16.63 4.10 -3.51
N LEU A 395 15.51 3.52 -3.08
CA LEU A 395 14.26 4.26 -2.88
C LEU A 395 14.37 5.29 -1.74
N GLU A 396 15.01 4.91 -0.64
CA GLU A 396 15.31 5.80 0.48
C GLU A 396 16.23 6.95 0.04
N ALA A 397 17.33 6.64 -0.66
CA ALA A 397 18.25 7.63 -1.18
C ALA A 397 17.58 8.62 -2.16
N ASP A 398 16.69 8.14 -3.02
CA ASP A 398 15.90 8.98 -3.93
C ASP A 398 15.00 9.96 -3.17
N GLY A 399 14.15 9.46 -2.26
CA GLY A 399 13.28 10.31 -1.45
C GLY A 399 14.06 11.34 -0.61
N TYR A 400 15.21 10.94 -0.06
CA TYR A 400 16.11 11.81 0.70
C TYR A 400 16.75 12.92 -0.13
N GLN A 401 17.12 12.63 -1.38
CA GLN A 401 17.73 13.58 -2.30
C GLN A 401 16.71 14.53 -2.92
N MET A 402 15.62 13.98 -3.45
CA MET A 402 14.58 14.70 -4.17
C MET A 402 13.84 15.70 -3.28
N SER A 403 13.53 15.32 -2.04
CA SER A 403 12.73 16.18 -1.15
C SER A 403 13.45 17.46 -0.70
N LYS A 404 14.79 17.52 -0.79
CA LYS A 404 15.58 18.60 -0.19
C LYS A 404 15.19 19.99 -0.70
N SER A 405 15.16 20.20 -2.01
CA SER A 405 14.90 21.53 -2.61
C SER A 405 13.51 22.04 -2.24
N GLU A 406 12.51 21.16 -2.29
CA GLU A 406 11.12 21.46 -1.98
C GLU A 406 10.92 21.75 -0.50
N LEU A 407 11.51 20.95 0.39
CA LEU A 407 11.45 21.17 1.84
C LEU A 407 12.10 22.50 2.25
N LEU A 408 13.18 22.92 1.58
CA LEU A 408 13.86 24.19 1.84
C LEU A 408 12.99 25.42 1.53
N LYS A 409 11.88 25.27 0.79
CA LYS A 409 10.91 26.37 0.56
C LYS A 409 10.18 26.75 1.85
N LEU A 410 9.99 25.79 2.75
CA LEU A 410 9.28 25.96 4.02
C LEU A 410 10.19 26.50 5.14
N LYS A 411 10.81 27.65 4.89
CA LYS A 411 11.81 28.30 5.77
C LYS A 411 11.44 28.38 7.26
N PRO A 412 10.18 28.66 7.67
CA PRO A 412 9.82 28.77 9.08
C PRO A 412 10.03 27.50 9.91
N TYR A 413 10.12 26.33 9.26
CA TYR A 413 10.23 25.02 9.92
C TYR A 413 11.62 24.41 9.88
N ILE A 414 12.60 25.12 9.31
CA ILE A 414 13.97 24.62 9.14
C ILE A 414 14.79 25.02 10.37
N SER A 415 15.47 24.05 10.97
CA SER A 415 16.40 24.29 12.07
C SER A 415 17.68 24.95 11.56
N SER A 416 18.28 25.81 12.39
CA SER A 416 19.60 26.40 12.11
C SER A 416 20.76 25.42 12.35
N SER A 417 20.50 24.29 13.02
CA SER A 417 21.52 23.28 13.30
C SER A 417 21.85 22.45 12.05
N SER A 418 23.14 22.29 11.76
CA SER A 418 23.62 21.36 10.74
C SER A 418 23.68 19.95 11.35
N LEU A 419 22.64 19.16 11.14
CA LEU A 419 22.63 17.74 11.49
C LEU A 419 22.82 16.87 10.26
N GLN A 420 23.55 15.77 10.45
CA GLN A 420 23.72 14.75 9.43
C GLN A 420 23.50 13.38 10.07
N GLY A 421 22.58 12.61 9.52
CA GLY A 421 22.35 11.23 9.95
C GLY A 421 23.37 10.28 9.33
N ASN A 422 23.65 9.19 10.04
CA ASN A 422 24.40 8.07 9.48
C ASN A 422 23.39 7.08 8.87
N TRP A 423 23.02 7.29 7.62
CA TRP A 423 21.99 6.52 6.92
C TRP A 423 22.59 5.31 6.21
N GLN A 424 21.98 4.12 6.31
CA GLN A 424 22.47 2.93 5.61
C GLN A 424 22.34 3.09 4.10
N PHE A 425 21.32 3.82 3.64
CA PHE A 425 21.13 4.12 2.23
C PHE A 425 22.17 5.08 1.62
N SER A 426 23.00 5.76 2.43
CA SER A 426 24.00 6.73 1.95
C SER A 426 24.95 6.13 0.90
N GLN A 427 25.23 4.83 0.99
CA GLN A 427 26.06 4.10 0.05
C GLN A 427 25.51 4.06 -1.39
N TYR A 428 24.18 4.22 -1.56
CA TYR A 428 23.52 4.16 -2.87
C TYR A 428 23.45 5.51 -3.57
N GLN A 429 23.61 6.63 -2.86
CA GLN A 429 23.60 7.97 -3.43
C GLN A 429 24.61 8.18 -4.58
N PRO A 430 25.91 7.83 -4.43
CA PRO A 430 26.86 7.97 -5.54
C PRO A 430 26.51 7.05 -6.72
N LEU A 431 25.92 5.87 -6.45
CA LEU A 431 25.52 4.92 -7.49
C LEU A 431 24.33 5.44 -8.30
N LEU A 432 23.35 6.05 -7.64
CA LEU A 432 22.21 6.72 -8.28
C LEU A 432 22.66 7.92 -9.10
N LYS A 433 23.60 8.73 -8.58
CA LYS A 433 24.15 9.88 -9.30
C LYS A 433 24.88 9.45 -10.57
N ALA A 434 25.68 8.39 -10.49
CA ALA A 434 26.46 7.87 -11.61
C ALA A 434 25.63 7.08 -12.63
N GLY A 435 24.40 6.67 -12.28
CA GLY A 435 23.63 5.73 -13.09
C GLY A 435 24.34 4.37 -13.20
N ASP A 436 24.89 3.87 -12.09
CA ASP A 436 25.70 2.64 -12.07
C ASP A 436 24.97 1.48 -12.78
N PRO A 437 25.51 0.93 -13.90
CA PRO A 437 24.77 -0.02 -14.73
C PRO A 437 24.31 -1.28 -13.99
N LYS A 438 25.08 -1.72 -12.99
CA LYS A 438 24.74 -2.90 -12.18
C LYS A 438 23.58 -2.59 -11.24
N THR A 439 23.58 -1.42 -10.63
CA THR A 439 22.50 -0.94 -9.76
C THR A 439 21.23 -0.71 -10.57
N VAL A 440 21.30 0.01 -11.69
CA VAL A 440 20.16 0.27 -12.59
C VAL A 440 19.55 -1.05 -13.09
N ASN A 441 20.35 -2.01 -13.56
CA ASN A 441 19.84 -3.31 -13.99
C ASN A 441 19.07 -4.05 -12.87
N GLN A 442 19.54 -3.97 -11.61
CA GLN A 442 18.80 -4.55 -10.48
C GLN A 442 17.48 -3.82 -10.21
N LEU A 443 17.46 -2.50 -10.29
CA LEU A 443 16.24 -1.69 -10.09
C LEU A 443 15.20 -1.97 -11.17
N GLU A 444 15.63 -2.15 -12.43
CA GLU A 444 14.76 -2.54 -13.54
C GLU A 444 14.07 -3.88 -13.30
N GLN A 445 14.72 -4.82 -12.62
CA GLN A 445 14.08 -6.08 -12.24
C GLN A 445 13.04 -5.91 -11.12
N GLY A 446 13.10 -4.79 -10.38
CA GLY A 446 12.19 -4.46 -9.28
C GLY A 446 10.74 -4.29 -9.69
N HIS A 447 10.43 -4.13 -10.98
CA HIS A 447 9.03 -4.05 -11.48
C HIS A 447 8.29 -5.40 -11.48
N TYR A 448 9.00 -6.54 -11.43
CA TYR A 448 8.40 -7.87 -11.53
C TYR A 448 7.79 -8.31 -10.20
N ARG A 449 6.47 -8.56 -10.20
CA ARG A 449 5.71 -9.03 -9.01
C ARG A 449 5.83 -10.53 -8.74
N PHE A 450 6.07 -11.33 -9.78
CA PHE A 450 6.13 -12.78 -9.69
C PHE A 450 7.46 -13.27 -10.25
N PHE A 451 7.97 -14.37 -9.68
CA PHE A 451 9.22 -15.01 -10.11
C PHE A 451 10.42 -14.06 -10.20
N LYS A 452 10.41 -12.97 -9.41
CA LYS A 452 11.48 -11.96 -9.40
C LYS A 452 12.87 -12.59 -9.21
N PRO A 453 13.11 -13.51 -8.26
CA PRO A 453 14.43 -14.15 -8.14
C PRO A 453 14.88 -14.85 -9.43
N LEU A 454 13.96 -15.42 -10.20
CA LEU A 454 14.27 -16.03 -11.51
C LEU A 454 14.57 -14.97 -12.57
N MET A 455 13.86 -13.84 -12.56
CA MET A 455 14.14 -12.73 -13.48
C MET A 455 15.55 -12.16 -13.30
N TYR A 456 16.05 -12.11 -12.06
CA TYR A 456 17.44 -11.71 -11.79
C TYR A 456 18.45 -12.67 -12.45
N VAL A 457 18.13 -13.96 -12.52
CA VAL A 457 18.95 -14.96 -13.22
C VAL A 457 18.88 -14.76 -14.74
N ILE A 458 17.67 -14.69 -15.30
CA ILE A 458 17.43 -14.60 -16.75
C ILE A 458 18.03 -13.32 -17.33
N LYS A 459 17.86 -12.19 -16.62
CA LYS A 459 18.34 -10.87 -17.05
C LYS A 459 19.77 -10.57 -16.61
N ARG A 460 20.48 -11.58 -16.09
CA ARG A 460 21.90 -11.48 -15.66
C ARG A 460 22.15 -10.32 -14.68
N ALA A 461 21.16 -10.01 -13.83
CA ALA A 461 21.28 -9.03 -12.76
C ALA A 461 22.05 -9.58 -11.54
N THR A 462 22.41 -10.87 -11.57
CA THR A 462 23.23 -11.56 -10.55
C THR A 462 24.45 -12.24 -11.16
N GLY A 463 25.50 -12.41 -10.34
CA GLY A 463 26.68 -13.19 -10.74
C GLY A 463 26.38 -14.68 -10.89
N ILE A 464 27.25 -15.40 -11.62
CA ILE A 464 27.07 -16.81 -11.98
C ILE A 464 26.82 -17.71 -10.76
N LYS A 465 27.59 -17.53 -9.68
CA LYS A 465 27.44 -18.32 -8.44
C LYS A 465 26.09 -18.10 -7.76
N GLN A 466 25.62 -16.85 -7.73
CA GLN A 466 24.31 -16.50 -7.18
C GLN A 466 23.19 -17.09 -8.04
N SER A 467 23.32 -17.01 -9.37
CA SER A 467 22.36 -17.55 -10.32
C SER A 467 22.20 -19.07 -10.19
N LEU A 468 23.32 -19.81 -10.12
CA LEU A 468 23.29 -21.25 -9.91
C LEU A 468 22.62 -21.61 -8.57
N GLY A 469 22.97 -20.88 -7.50
CA GLY A 469 22.35 -21.10 -6.20
C GLY A 469 20.84 -20.83 -6.21
N LEU A 470 20.38 -19.77 -6.89
CA LEU A 470 18.95 -19.46 -7.06
C LEU A 470 18.20 -20.57 -7.80
N LEU A 471 18.80 -21.15 -8.84
CA LEU A 471 18.22 -22.30 -9.56
C LEU A 471 18.08 -23.52 -8.64
N ILE A 472 19.12 -23.84 -7.87
CA ILE A 472 19.12 -24.99 -6.95
C ILE A 472 18.03 -24.82 -5.88
N VAL A 473 17.95 -23.67 -5.22
CA VAL A 473 16.94 -23.45 -4.15
C VAL A 473 15.51 -23.33 -4.68
N SER A 474 15.35 -23.08 -5.99
CA SER A 474 14.05 -23.03 -6.68
C SER A 474 13.53 -24.42 -7.06
N LEU A 475 14.41 -25.44 -7.16
CA LEU A 475 14.03 -26.79 -7.56
C LEU A 475 12.92 -27.40 -6.70
N PRO A 476 12.94 -27.31 -5.35
CA PRO A 476 11.85 -27.82 -4.51
C PRO A 476 10.51 -27.14 -4.78
N VAL A 477 10.51 -25.82 -5.06
CA VAL A 477 9.29 -25.08 -5.40
C VAL A 477 8.74 -25.56 -6.74
N ILE A 478 9.61 -25.68 -7.75
CA ILE A 478 9.23 -26.17 -9.09
C ILE A 478 8.67 -27.59 -9.01
N LEU A 479 9.34 -28.50 -8.29
CA LEU A 479 8.88 -29.87 -8.09
C LEU A 479 7.53 -29.93 -7.37
N SER A 480 7.32 -29.09 -6.35
CA SER A 480 6.03 -29.03 -5.65
C SER A 480 4.90 -28.51 -6.54
N LEU A 481 5.15 -27.52 -7.39
CA LEU A 481 4.17 -27.02 -8.37
C LEU A 481 3.87 -28.07 -9.44
N PHE A 482 4.90 -28.77 -9.93
CA PHE A 482 4.74 -29.88 -10.87
C PHE A 482 3.91 -31.01 -10.27
N LEU A 483 4.17 -31.39 -9.01
CA LEU A 483 3.37 -32.38 -8.29
C LEU A 483 1.91 -31.95 -8.16
N ILE A 484 1.65 -30.68 -7.84
CA ILE A 484 0.28 -30.14 -7.77
C ILE A 484 -0.41 -30.23 -9.14
N LEU A 485 0.26 -29.81 -10.21
CA LEU A 485 -0.26 -29.89 -11.57
C LEU A 485 -0.51 -31.34 -12.00
N PHE A 486 0.40 -32.25 -11.68
CA PHE A 486 0.26 -33.68 -11.93
C PHE A 486 -0.95 -34.26 -11.19
N LEU A 487 -1.13 -33.94 -9.90
CA LEU A 487 -2.28 -34.38 -9.12
C LEU A 487 -3.59 -33.82 -9.67
N ILE A 488 -3.62 -32.54 -10.06
CA ILE A 488 -4.79 -31.93 -10.71
C ILE A 488 -5.10 -32.66 -12.02
N HIS A 489 -4.10 -32.91 -12.85
CA HIS A 489 -4.26 -33.65 -14.10
C HIS A 489 -4.78 -35.07 -13.85
N HIS A 490 -4.19 -35.80 -12.91
CA HIS A 490 -4.60 -37.16 -12.55
C HIS A 490 -6.06 -37.21 -12.06
N VAL A 491 -6.49 -36.21 -11.28
CA VAL A 491 -7.89 -36.07 -10.85
C VAL A 491 -8.80 -35.79 -12.04
N LEU A 492 -8.42 -34.86 -12.92
CA LEU A 492 -9.22 -34.52 -14.10
C LEU A 492 -9.34 -35.71 -15.06
N GLU A 493 -8.28 -36.47 -15.27
CA GLU A 493 -8.27 -37.64 -16.13
C GLU A 493 -9.08 -38.80 -15.54
N ASN A 494 -8.83 -39.18 -14.29
CA ASN A 494 -9.45 -40.38 -13.72
C ASN A 494 -10.87 -40.16 -13.18
N ILE A 495 -11.22 -38.93 -12.80
CA ILE A 495 -12.55 -38.63 -12.25
C ILE A 495 -13.45 -38.01 -13.31
N LEU A 496 -12.91 -37.15 -14.17
CA LEU A 496 -13.69 -36.39 -15.16
C LEU A 496 -13.45 -36.85 -16.61
N GLY A 497 -12.52 -37.78 -16.85
CA GLY A 497 -12.18 -38.23 -18.20
C GLY A 497 -11.44 -37.19 -19.05
N ILE A 498 -10.96 -36.09 -18.45
CA ILE A 498 -10.35 -34.96 -19.17
C ILE A 498 -8.83 -35.09 -19.16
N ASN A 499 -8.25 -35.54 -20.27
CA ASN A 499 -6.79 -35.54 -20.45
C ASN A 499 -6.29 -34.19 -20.98
N ILE A 500 -5.80 -33.34 -20.08
CA ILE A 500 -5.28 -31.99 -20.40
C ILE A 500 -4.13 -32.04 -21.42
N TRP A 501 -3.21 -32.99 -21.31
CA TRP A 501 -2.05 -33.05 -22.21
C TRP A 501 -2.49 -33.31 -23.63
N LYS A 502 -3.39 -34.29 -23.83
CA LYS A 502 -3.96 -34.61 -25.14
C LYS A 502 -4.69 -33.40 -25.74
N ILE A 503 -5.44 -32.64 -24.94
CA ILE A 503 -6.16 -31.42 -25.37
C ILE A 503 -5.19 -30.31 -25.83
N ILE A 504 -4.05 -30.16 -25.18
CA ILE A 504 -3.09 -29.09 -25.52
C ILE A 504 -2.23 -29.49 -26.74
N THR A 505 -1.92 -30.78 -26.91
CA THR A 505 -1.01 -31.25 -27.95
C THR A 505 -1.68 -31.70 -29.24
N ASP A 506 -2.95 -32.10 -29.18
CA ASP A 506 -3.69 -32.64 -30.33
C ASP A 506 -4.89 -31.75 -30.69
N GLN A 507 -4.91 -31.29 -31.94
CA GLN A 507 -5.92 -30.35 -32.44
C GLN A 507 -7.30 -31.01 -32.52
N GLU A 508 -7.38 -32.31 -32.79
CA GLU A 508 -8.65 -33.05 -32.87
C GLU A 508 -9.25 -33.25 -31.47
N SER A 509 -8.42 -33.61 -30.48
CA SER A 509 -8.80 -33.67 -29.06
C SER A 509 -9.17 -32.29 -28.48
N PHE A 510 -8.52 -31.21 -28.94
CA PHE A 510 -8.93 -29.84 -28.58
C PHE A 510 -10.32 -29.51 -29.11
N GLN A 511 -10.60 -29.85 -30.38
CA GLN A 511 -11.93 -29.65 -30.97
C GLN A 511 -12.98 -30.51 -30.26
N GLN A 512 -12.69 -31.78 -29.98
CA GLN A 512 -13.60 -32.66 -29.24
C GLN A 512 -13.87 -32.15 -27.82
N PHE A 513 -12.84 -31.66 -27.12
CA PHE A 513 -13.03 -30.96 -25.84
C PHE A 513 -13.90 -29.72 -26.00
N MET A 514 -13.68 -28.90 -27.03
CA MET A 514 -14.48 -27.71 -27.31
C MET A 514 -15.96 -28.01 -27.66
N PHE A 515 -16.27 -29.21 -28.15
CA PHE A 515 -17.62 -29.62 -28.53
C PHE A 515 -18.35 -30.50 -27.50
N GLU A 516 -17.65 -31.29 -26.68
CA GLU A 516 -18.27 -32.22 -25.72
C GLU A 516 -18.19 -31.72 -24.27
N ALA A 517 -17.01 -31.29 -23.85
CA ALA A 517 -16.74 -30.89 -22.47
C ALA A 517 -16.89 -29.38 -22.26
N ALA A 518 -16.42 -28.57 -23.21
CA ALA A 518 -16.47 -27.12 -23.12
C ALA A 518 -17.89 -26.58 -23.11
N PRO A 519 -18.92 -27.14 -23.78
CA PRO A 519 -20.30 -26.68 -23.60
C PRO A 519 -20.81 -26.98 -22.20
N THR A 520 -20.36 -28.05 -21.55
CA THR A 520 -20.69 -28.34 -20.15
C THR A 520 -19.99 -27.36 -19.20
N ILE A 521 -18.71 -27.04 -19.46
CA ILE A 521 -17.94 -26.04 -18.71
C ILE A 521 -18.48 -24.63 -18.96
N TYR A 522 -18.84 -24.29 -20.20
CA TYR A 522 -19.48 -23.03 -20.58
C TYR A 522 -20.88 -22.95 -20.03
N LEU A 523 -21.66 -24.03 -20.03
CA LEU A 523 -22.96 -24.08 -19.35
C LEU A 523 -22.76 -23.86 -17.86
N PHE A 524 -21.73 -24.44 -17.24
CA PHE A 524 -21.36 -24.14 -15.86
C PHE A 524 -20.96 -22.68 -15.65
N LEU A 525 -20.17 -22.11 -16.56
CA LEU A 525 -19.71 -20.73 -16.50
C LEU A 525 -20.86 -19.76 -16.74
N VAL A 526 -21.77 -20.08 -17.67
CA VAL A 526 -22.99 -19.38 -18.00
C VAL A 526 -23.98 -19.51 -16.86
N LEU A 527 -24.17 -20.68 -16.25
CA LEU A 527 -24.96 -20.85 -15.04
C LEU A 527 -24.34 -20.11 -13.85
N PHE A 528 -23.02 -20.02 -13.75
CA PHE A 528 -22.32 -19.23 -12.74
C PHE A 528 -22.49 -17.73 -12.98
N ILE A 529 -22.35 -17.27 -14.23
CA ILE A 529 -22.56 -15.88 -14.63
C ILE A 529 -24.04 -15.51 -14.48
N LEU A 530 -24.97 -16.35 -14.92
CA LEU A 530 -26.41 -16.24 -14.71
C LEU A 530 -26.74 -16.23 -13.22
N SER A 531 -26.06 -17.04 -12.40
CA SER A 531 -26.21 -16.99 -10.93
C SER A 531 -25.76 -15.64 -10.37
N LYS A 532 -24.68 -15.06 -10.91
CA LYS A 532 -24.15 -13.74 -10.53
C LYS A 532 -24.95 -12.56 -11.06
N THR A 533 -25.53 -12.65 -12.26
CA THR A 533 -26.42 -11.63 -12.81
C THR A 533 -27.80 -11.73 -12.19
N ALA A 534 -28.28 -12.93 -11.87
CA ALA A 534 -29.46 -13.16 -11.02
C ALA A 534 -29.29 -12.52 -9.63
N ASP A 535 -28.12 -12.64 -8.98
CA ASP A 535 -27.78 -11.96 -7.72
C ASP A 535 -27.99 -10.43 -7.80
N VAL A 536 -27.84 -9.83 -9.00
CA VAL A 536 -27.96 -8.39 -9.26
C VAL A 536 -29.38 -8.01 -9.69
N LEU A 537 -30.03 -8.80 -10.55
CA LEU A 537 -31.31 -8.49 -11.19
C LEU A 537 -32.54 -8.94 -10.39
N LEU A 538 -32.46 -10.07 -9.67
CA LEU A 538 -33.63 -10.71 -9.05
C LEU A 538 -33.89 -10.28 -7.61
N LYS A 539 -33.30 -9.17 -7.14
CA LYS A 539 -33.58 -8.58 -5.81
C LYS A 539 -35.04 -8.12 -5.59
N GLY A 540 -35.98 -8.49 -6.47
CA GLY A 540 -37.39 -8.17 -6.33
C GLY A 540 -38.41 -9.07 -7.05
N SER A 541 -38.05 -10.17 -7.71
CA SER A 541 -39.03 -10.97 -8.47
C SER A 541 -38.99 -12.49 -8.18
N GLY A 542 -40.08 -12.99 -7.60
CA GLY A 542 -40.52 -14.39 -7.73
C GLY A 542 -39.96 -15.41 -6.73
N LYS A 543 -40.82 -15.89 -5.80
CA LYS A 543 -40.55 -17.02 -4.88
C LYS A 543 -40.06 -18.29 -5.59
N TRP A 544 -40.63 -18.62 -6.76
CA TRP A 544 -40.31 -19.84 -7.52
C TRP A 544 -38.93 -19.81 -8.18
N ILE A 545 -38.52 -18.64 -8.69
CA ILE A 545 -37.19 -18.44 -9.29
C ILE A 545 -36.12 -18.55 -8.19
N ASN A 546 -36.39 -18.05 -6.99
CA ASN A 546 -35.48 -18.20 -5.82
C ASN A 546 -35.32 -19.66 -5.36
N ILE A 547 -36.36 -20.49 -5.44
CA ILE A 547 -36.28 -21.92 -5.09
C ILE A 547 -35.43 -22.67 -6.12
N PHE A 548 -35.73 -22.50 -7.41
CA PHE A 548 -34.95 -23.12 -8.49
C PHE A 548 -33.48 -22.68 -8.45
N TYR A 549 -33.25 -21.39 -8.23
CA TYR A 549 -31.94 -20.81 -7.99
C TYR A 549 -31.21 -21.43 -6.80
N ASN A 550 -31.86 -21.65 -5.66
CA ASN A 550 -31.24 -22.25 -4.50
C ASN A 550 -30.89 -23.74 -4.69
N VAL A 551 -31.74 -24.49 -5.40
CA VAL A 551 -31.53 -25.92 -5.68
C VAL A 551 -30.33 -26.14 -6.62
N LEU A 552 -30.20 -25.37 -7.70
CA LEU A 552 -29.07 -25.46 -8.63
C LEU A 552 -27.76 -24.95 -8.00
N ARG A 553 -27.86 -23.93 -7.13
CA ARG A 553 -26.70 -23.26 -6.51
C ARG A 553 -26.12 -24.03 -5.34
N ALA A 554 -26.91 -24.82 -4.61
CA ALA A 554 -26.46 -25.46 -3.37
C ALA A 554 -25.32 -26.49 -3.58
N PRO A 555 -25.43 -27.48 -4.50
CA PRO A 555 -24.36 -28.45 -4.74
C PRO A 555 -23.11 -27.76 -5.31
N MET A 556 -23.33 -26.82 -6.24
CA MET A 556 -22.25 -26.10 -6.90
C MET A 556 -21.47 -25.18 -5.97
N LYS A 557 -22.14 -24.46 -5.08
CA LYS A 557 -21.49 -23.69 -4.02
C LYS A 557 -20.73 -24.56 -3.04
N LEU A 558 -21.24 -25.76 -2.76
CA LEU A 558 -20.61 -26.68 -1.82
C LEU A 558 -19.31 -27.22 -2.42
N ILE A 559 -19.34 -27.68 -3.68
CA ILE A 559 -18.15 -28.18 -4.40
C ILE A 559 -17.15 -27.04 -4.64
N THR A 560 -17.58 -25.92 -5.24
CA THR A 560 -16.68 -24.77 -5.47
C THR A 560 -16.16 -24.18 -4.17
N GLY A 561 -16.99 -24.14 -3.12
CA GLY A 561 -16.59 -23.72 -1.77
C GLY A 561 -15.52 -24.64 -1.18
N LEU A 562 -15.69 -25.96 -1.29
CA LEU A 562 -14.72 -26.95 -0.83
C LEU A 562 -13.38 -26.80 -1.56
N PHE A 563 -13.37 -26.73 -2.89
CA PHE A 563 -12.12 -26.61 -3.65
C PHE A 563 -11.45 -25.25 -3.48
N VAL A 564 -12.18 -24.15 -3.71
CA VAL A 564 -11.61 -22.79 -3.73
C VAL A 564 -11.29 -22.29 -2.33
N ARG A 565 -12.05 -22.70 -1.30
CA ARG A 565 -11.90 -22.15 0.06
C ARG A 565 -11.25 -23.09 1.06
N ILE A 566 -11.15 -24.39 0.77
CA ILE A 566 -10.55 -25.38 1.68
C ILE A 566 -9.35 -26.08 1.01
N ILE A 567 -9.56 -26.78 -0.11
CA ILE A 567 -8.52 -27.63 -0.71
C ILE A 567 -7.38 -26.80 -1.31
N PHE A 568 -7.68 -25.90 -2.25
CA PHE A 568 -6.63 -25.09 -2.91
C PHE A 568 -5.83 -24.25 -1.93
N PRO A 569 -6.42 -23.54 -0.95
CA PRO A 569 -5.61 -22.74 -0.04
C PRO A 569 -4.70 -23.56 0.89
N VAL A 570 -5.00 -24.84 1.13
CA VAL A 570 -4.11 -25.76 1.87
C VAL A 570 -3.00 -26.27 0.95
N ILE A 571 -3.35 -26.76 -0.24
CA ILE A 571 -2.39 -27.31 -1.21
C ILE A 571 -1.38 -26.24 -1.63
N PHE A 572 -1.84 -25.03 -1.98
CA PHE A 572 -0.97 -23.94 -2.42
C PHE A 572 -0.18 -23.30 -1.27
N ALA A 573 -0.53 -23.55 0.01
CA ALA A 573 0.30 -23.10 1.13
C ALA A 573 1.66 -23.83 1.16
N ILE A 574 1.74 -25.07 0.66
CA ILE A 574 2.98 -25.87 0.62
C ILE A 574 4.07 -25.20 -0.23
N PRO A 575 3.89 -24.96 -1.54
CA PRO A 575 4.90 -24.31 -2.38
C PRO A 575 5.26 -22.91 -1.86
N ILE A 576 4.29 -22.20 -1.25
CA ILE A 576 4.51 -20.88 -0.67
C ILE A 576 5.44 -20.95 0.54
N ASN A 577 5.24 -21.90 1.46
CA ASN A 577 6.13 -22.11 2.59
C ASN A 577 7.53 -22.53 2.11
N ILE A 578 7.62 -23.46 1.17
CA ILE A 578 8.92 -23.85 0.57
C ILE A 578 9.63 -22.61 0.02
N TYR A 579 8.94 -21.80 -0.80
CA TYR A 579 9.50 -20.56 -1.36
C TYR A 579 10.01 -19.59 -0.28
N LEU A 580 9.22 -19.35 0.77
CA LEU A 580 9.58 -18.46 1.88
C LEU A 580 10.84 -18.92 2.63
N TYR A 581 11.00 -20.23 2.85
CA TYR A 581 12.11 -20.79 3.61
C TYR A 581 13.35 -21.12 2.76
N THR A 582 13.22 -21.21 1.43
CA THR A 582 14.34 -21.48 0.51
C THR A 582 14.67 -20.28 -0.37
N VAL A 583 13.87 -20.02 -1.42
CA VAL A 583 14.16 -19.06 -2.49
C VAL A 583 14.23 -17.64 -1.97
N ASP A 584 13.21 -17.20 -1.24
CA ASP A 584 13.11 -15.82 -0.74
C ASP A 584 14.26 -15.51 0.22
N ARG A 585 14.51 -16.40 1.17
CA ARG A 585 15.60 -16.27 2.14
C ARG A 585 16.98 -16.26 1.48
N TYR A 586 17.20 -17.13 0.49
CA TYR A 586 18.45 -17.14 -0.27
C TYR A 586 18.62 -15.85 -1.08
N PHE A 587 17.55 -15.43 -1.78
CA PHE A 587 17.53 -14.24 -2.60
C PHE A 587 17.89 -13.02 -1.77
N ILE A 588 17.19 -12.76 -0.66
CA ILE A 588 17.49 -11.64 0.24
C ILE A 588 18.93 -11.73 0.76
N LYS A 589 19.34 -12.88 1.30
CA LYS A 589 20.71 -13.04 1.85
C LYS A 589 21.83 -12.79 0.83
N ARG A 590 21.61 -13.08 -0.45
CA ARG A 590 22.63 -12.92 -1.51
C ARG A 590 22.57 -11.57 -2.21
N MET A 591 21.41 -10.93 -2.21
CA MET A 591 21.20 -9.61 -2.79
C MET A 591 21.44 -8.49 -1.78
N SER A 592 21.48 -8.80 -0.48
CA SER A 592 21.96 -7.88 0.54
C SER A 592 23.44 -7.54 0.34
N SER A 593 23.78 -6.25 0.46
CA SER A 593 25.17 -5.80 0.42
C SER A 593 25.91 -6.48 1.57
N LYS A 594 26.98 -7.23 1.27
CA LYS A 594 27.83 -7.75 2.35
C LYS A 594 28.45 -6.53 3.04
N LYS A 595 28.08 -6.35 4.31
CA LYS A 595 28.82 -5.49 5.24
C LYS A 595 30.30 -5.83 5.24
#